data_AF-A0A432VQ60-F1
#
_entry.id   AF-A0A432VQ60-F1
#
_cell.length_a   1.000
_cell.length_b   1.000
_cell.length_c   1.000
_cell.angle_alpha   90.00
_cell.angle_beta   90.00
_cell.angle_gamma   90.00
#
_symmetry.space_group_name_H-M   'P 1'
#
loop_
_entity.id
_entity.type
_entity.pdbx_description
1 polymer ?
#
loop_
_entity_poly.entity_id
_entity_poly.type
_entity_poly.pdbx_seq_one_letter_code
_entity_poly.pdbx_strand_id
1 'polypeptide(L)'
;MIALILILLNLTTAILLDSIEEGLLNLRLSQTDIHLARAWRAQDSALAYAYAQFEQGVPIYENLNFTSDLSARAQQSPVDCELLPELPVTPTKVTGSATATAQCWLLKIEVQQLSQRLRLQKSYWLYRGPSNERFWLPKEGGP
;
A
#
# COMPACT_ATOMS: atom_id res chain seq x y z
N MET A 1 23.35 43.21 -38.41
CA MET A 1 23.29 42.66 -37.02
C MET A 1 21.88 42.49 -36.49
N ILE A 2 20.98 43.48 -36.62
CA ILE A 2 19.61 43.42 -36.05
C ILE A 2 18.80 42.20 -36.54
N ALA A 3 18.86 41.87 -37.83
CA ALA A 3 18.15 40.72 -38.39
C ALA A 3 18.63 39.37 -37.82
N LEU A 4 19.93 39.22 -37.56
CA LEU A 4 20.49 37.99 -36.99
C LEU A 4 20.02 37.78 -35.55
N ILE A 5 19.96 38.86 -34.77
CA ILE A 5 19.50 38.84 -33.38
C ILE A 5 18.01 38.44 -33.33
N LEU A 6 17.19 38.98 -34.23
CA LEU A 6 15.76 38.64 -34.32
C LEU A 6 15.55 37.16 -34.69
N ILE A 7 16.35 36.61 -35.61
CA ILE A 7 16.28 35.20 -35.99
C ILE A 7 16.67 34.30 -34.83
N LEU A 8 17.76 34.62 -34.12
CA LEU A 8 18.22 33.86 -32.96
C LEU A 8 17.21 33.87 -31.82
N LEU A 9 16.57 35.01 -31.55
CA LEU A 9 15.53 35.14 -30.54
C LEU A 9 14.27 34.33 -30.89
N ASN A 10 13.85 34.35 -32.15
CA ASN A 10 12.70 33.57 -32.61
C ASN A 10 12.98 32.06 -32.59
N LEU A 11 14.22 31.65 -32.88
CA LEU A 11 14.60 30.24 -32.85
C LEU A 11 14.69 29.70 -31.42
N THR A 12 15.28 30.46 -30.49
CA THR A 12 15.40 30.03 -29.08
C THR A 12 14.05 29.97 -28.39
N THR A 13 13.16 30.92 -28.68
CA THR A 13 11.79 30.90 -28.15
C THR A 13 10.98 29.73 -28.70
N ALA A 14 11.10 29.39 -29.99
CA ALA A 14 10.46 28.22 -30.57
C ALA A 14 10.93 26.90 -29.92
N ILE A 15 12.24 26.72 -29.74
CA ILE A 15 12.82 25.53 -29.09
C ILE A 15 12.39 25.43 -27.62
N LEU A 16 12.36 26.55 -26.90
CA LEU A 16 11.89 26.60 -25.52
C LEU A 16 10.42 26.21 -25.41
N LEU A 17 9.56 26.74 -26.29
CA LEU A 17 8.13 26.43 -26.32
C LEU A 17 7.87 24.94 -26.61
N ASP A 18 8.58 24.38 -27.59
CA ASP A 18 8.47 22.96 -27.97
C ASP A 18 8.91 22.04 -26.81
N SER A 19 10.02 22.37 -26.14
CA SER A 19 10.49 21.60 -24.97
C SER A 19 9.54 21.70 -23.75
N ILE A 20 8.85 22.84 -23.59
CA ILE A 20 7.86 23.04 -22.53
C ILE A 20 6.59 22.25 -22.87
N GLU A 21 6.20 22.17 -24.13
CA GLU A 21 5.03 21.43 -24.58
C GLU A 21 5.25 19.91 -24.44
N GLU A 22 6.42 19.40 -24.84
CA GLU A 22 6.84 18.02 -24.57
C GLU A 22 6.96 17.74 -23.07
N GLY A 23 7.52 18.69 -22.30
CA GLY A 23 7.63 18.60 -20.85
C GLY A 23 6.26 18.55 -20.15
N LEU A 24 5.29 19.35 -20.61
CA LEU A 24 3.92 19.38 -20.09
C LEU A 24 3.13 18.13 -20.47
N LEU A 25 3.38 17.54 -21.63
CA LEU A 25 2.80 16.26 -22.04
C LEU A 25 3.36 15.10 -21.20
N ASN A 26 4.65 15.13 -20.86
CA ASN A 26 5.28 14.14 -19.98
C ASN A 26 4.96 14.35 -18.48
N LEU A 27 4.72 15.60 -18.04
CA LEU A 27 4.30 15.95 -16.67
C LEU A 27 2.81 15.74 -16.42
N ARG A 28 2.00 15.56 -17.47
CA ARG A 28 0.66 14.98 -17.35
C ARG A 28 0.83 13.50 -16.98
N LEU A 29 1.03 13.25 -15.69
CA LEU A 29 0.73 11.95 -15.07
C LEU A 29 -0.57 11.47 -15.70
N SER A 30 -0.53 10.28 -16.32
CA SER A 30 -1.73 9.74 -16.93
C SER A 30 -2.82 9.69 -15.86
N GLN A 31 -4.07 9.96 -16.21
CA GLN A 31 -5.17 9.92 -15.23
C GLN A 31 -5.17 8.56 -14.49
N THR A 32 -4.78 7.49 -15.19
CA THR A 32 -4.54 6.16 -14.65
C THR A 32 -3.52 6.14 -13.52
N ASP A 33 -2.37 6.80 -13.66
CA ASP A 33 -1.33 6.85 -12.62
C ASP A 33 -1.82 7.58 -11.37
N ILE A 34 -2.64 8.62 -11.54
CA ILE A 34 -3.25 9.35 -10.43
C ILE A 34 -4.22 8.45 -9.67
N HIS A 35 -5.08 7.71 -10.38
CA HIS A 35 -6.01 6.76 -9.79
C HIS A 35 -5.29 5.63 -9.06
N LEU A 36 -4.25 5.08 -9.68
CA LEU A 36 -3.39 4.07 -9.08
C LEU A 36 -2.76 4.60 -7.79
N ALA A 37 -2.11 5.77 -7.83
CA ALA A 37 -1.48 6.38 -6.66
C ALA A 37 -2.46 6.62 -5.51
N ARG A 38 -3.71 7.03 -5.82
CA ARG A 38 -4.77 7.18 -4.80
C ARG A 38 -5.15 5.83 -4.19
N ALA A 39 -5.27 4.79 -4.99
CA ALA A 39 -5.58 3.45 -4.51
C ALA A 39 -4.47 2.88 -3.62
N TRP A 40 -3.18 3.09 -3.96
CA TRP A 40 -2.05 2.74 -3.08
C TRP A 40 -2.13 3.47 -1.75
N ARG A 41 -2.38 4.79 -1.76
CA ARG A 41 -2.54 5.56 -0.50
C ARG A 41 -3.73 5.09 0.34
N ALA A 42 -4.84 4.74 -0.30
CA ALA A 42 -5.99 4.18 0.41
C ALA A 42 -5.65 2.83 1.05
N GLN A 43 -4.85 1.99 0.36
CA GLN A 43 -4.38 0.71 0.89
C GLN A 43 -3.47 0.91 2.10
N ASP A 44 -2.50 1.82 2.02
CA ASP A 44 -1.59 2.12 3.12
C ASP A 44 -2.33 2.73 4.32
N SER A 45 -3.37 3.54 4.07
CA SER A 45 -4.23 4.09 5.13
C SER A 45 -5.06 3.00 5.80
N ALA A 46 -5.67 2.11 5.02
CA ALA A 46 -6.42 0.96 5.54
C ALA A 46 -5.52 0.02 6.35
N LEU A 47 -4.28 -0.18 5.91
CA LEU A 47 -3.26 -0.92 6.64
C LEU A 47 -2.95 -0.28 7.99
N ALA A 48 -2.61 1.01 8.01
CA ALA A 48 -2.27 1.72 9.23
C ALA A 48 -3.41 1.67 10.25
N TYR A 49 -4.65 1.75 9.77
CA TYR A 49 -5.83 1.63 10.61
C TYR A 49 -5.98 0.21 11.18
N ALA A 50 -5.93 -0.83 10.35
CA ALA A 50 -6.00 -2.23 10.79
C ALA A 50 -4.89 -2.57 11.81
N TYR A 51 -3.70 -2.01 11.61
CA TYR A 51 -2.57 -2.13 12.52
C TYR A 51 -2.81 -1.47 13.87
N ALA A 52 -3.29 -0.22 13.88
CA ALA A 52 -3.62 0.47 15.13
C ALA A 52 -4.67 -0.32 15.94
N GLN A 53 -5.66 -0.92 15.25
CA GLN A 53 -6.69 -1.72 15.89
C GLN A 53 -6.14 -3.03 16.45
N PHE A 54 -5.29 -3.72 15.70
CA PHE A 54 -4.62 -4.93 16.15
C PHE A 54 -3.77 -4.68 17.40
N GLU A 55 -2.99 -3.58 17.40
CA GLU A 55 -2.19 -3.14 18.55
C GLU A 55 -3.05 -2.75 19.76
N GLN A 56 -4.26 -2.23 19.55
CA GLN A 56 -5.19 -1.95 20.64
C GLN A 56 -5.96 -3.20 21.10
N GLY A 57 -5.87 -4.31 20.36
CA GLY A 57 -6.64 -5.53 20.65
C GLY A 57 -8.13 -5.38 20.38
N VAL A 58 -8.52 -4.44 19.53
CA VAL A 58 -9.90 -4.23 19.11
C VAL A 58 -10.16 -4.90 17.74
N PRO A 59 -11.41 -5.23 17.41
CA PRO A 59 -11.74 -5.82 16.12
C PRO A 59 -11.33 -4.91 14.96
N ILE A 60 -10.72 -5.48 13.91
CA ILE A 60 -10.37 -4.75 12.69
C ILE A 60 -11.67 -4.46 11.92
N TYR A 61 -11.91 -3.21 11.54
CA TYR A 61 -13.10 -2.86 10.75
C TYR A 61 -13.02 -3.43 9.34
N GLU A 62 -14.09 -4.11 8.93
CA GLU A 62 -14.09 -4.83 7.66
C GLU A 62 -14.16 -3.94 6.43
N ASN A 63 -14.83 -2.78 6.50
CA ASN A 63 -15.03 -1.91 5.34
C ASN A 63 -14.69 -0.46 5.69
N LEU A 64 -13.87 0.17 4.84
CA LEU A 64 -13.45 1.56 4.94
C LEU A 64 -13.79 2.25 3.62
N ASN A 65 -14.65 3.26 3.67
CA ASN A 65 -14.99 4.06 2.50
C ASN A 65 -14.09 5.30 2.47
N PHE A 66 -13.43 5.51 1.34
CA PHE A 66 -12.62 6.68 1.06
C PHE A 66 -13.34 7.58 0.05
N THR A 67 -12.77 8.76 -0.21
CA THR A 67 -13.29 9.67 -1.23
C THR A 67 -13.12 9.08 -2.64
N SER A 68 -13.90 9.56 -3.62
CA SER A 68 -13.76 9.20 -5.04
C SER A 68 -14.07 7.73 -5.39
N ASP A 69 -15.12 7.16 -4.79
CA ASP A 69 -15.57 5.76 -5.00
C ASP A 69 -14.49 4.70 -4.72
N LEU A 70 -13.52 5.05 -3.86
CA LEU A 70 -12.52 4.12 -3.34
C LEU A 70 -13.07 3.48 -2.07
N SER A 71 -13.07 2.15 -2.03
CA SER A 71 -13.41 1.38 -0.84
C SER A 71 -12.28 0.41 -0.53
N ALA A 72 -11.87 0.33 0.73
CA ALA A 72 -11.03 -0.76 1.20
C ALA A 72 -11.83 -1.73 2.04
N ARG A 73 -11.50 -3.01 1.89
CA ARG A 73 -12.03 -4.11 2.69
C ARG A 73 -10.87 -4.81 3.39
N ALA A 74 -10.94 -4.90 4.71
CA ALA A 74 -10.02 -5.67 5.53
C ALA A 74 -10.71 -6.96 5.99
N GLN A 75 -10.10 -8.11 5.74
CA GLN A 75 -10.61 -9.40 6.18
C GLN A 75 -9.55 -10.10 7.02
N GLN A 76 -9.88 -10.37 8.27
CA GLN A 76 -9.05 -11.15 9.18
C GLN A 76 -9.56 -12.59 9.23
N SER A 77 -8.70 -13.56 8.91
CA SER A 77 -9.02 -14.98 9.00
C SER A 77 -8.01 -15.71 9.89
N PRO A 78 -8.42 -16.55 10.84
CA PRO A 78 -7.49 -17.32 11.67
C PRO A 78 -6.71 -18.31 10.80
N VAL A 79 -5.44 -18.50 11.15
CA VAL A 79 -4.53 -19.44 10.47
C VAL A 79 -3.70 -20.18 11.49
N ASP A 80 -3.16 -21.34 11.09
CA ASP A 80 -2.20 -22.06 11.91
C ASP A 80 -0.91 -21.26 12.02
N CYS A 81 -0.38 -21.14 13.24
CA CYS A 81 0.86 -20.44 13.52
C CYS A 81 2.08 -21.11 12.89
N GLU A 82 2.01 -22.43 12.63
CA GLU A 82 3.07 -23.18 11.94
C GLU A 82 3.27 -22.72 10.48
N LEU A 83 2.29 -22.03 9.89
CA LEU A 83 2.34 -21.52 8.52
C LEU A 83 3.01 -20.14 8.40
N LEU A 84 3.34 -19.48 9.51
CA LEU A 84 4.02 -18.20 9.48
C LEU A 84 5.50 -18.40 9.09
N PRO A 85 6.06 -17.55 8.22
CA PRO A 85 7.50 -17.55 7.97
C PRO A 85 8.26 -17.27 9.27
N GLU A 86 9.46 -17.85 9.39
CA GLU A 86 10.32 -17.64 10.56
C GLU A 86 10.49 -16.14 10.82
N LEU A 87 9.91 -15.66 11.92
CA LEU A 87 10.01 -14.27 12.32
C LEU A 87 11.49 -13.97 12.66
N PRO A 88 12.04 -12.82 12.26
CA PRO A 88 13.42 -12.43 12.59
C PRO A 88 13.61 -12.04 14.07
N VAL A 89 12.64 -12.32 14.95
CA VAL A 89 12.86 -12.27 16.39
C VAL A 89 13.84 -13.40 16.74
N THR A 90 15.00 -12.98 17.25
CA THR A 90 16.00 -13.87 17.84
C THR A 90 15.32 -14.99 18.63
N PRO A 91 15.75 -16.26 18.45
CA PRO A 91 15.11 -17.38 19.07
C PRO A 91 15.37 -17.28 20.57
N THR A 92 14.41 -16.73 21.31
CA THR A 92 14.12 -17.39 22.58
C THR A 92 13.44 -18.66 22.13
N LYS A 93 14.28 -19.69 21.91
CA LYS A 93 13.86 -21.08 21.77
C LYS A 93 12.82 -21.28 22.86
N VAL A 94 11.53 -21.28 22.50
CA VAL A 94 10.51 -21.80 23.38
C VAL A 94 10.59 -23.31 23.26
N THR A 95 11.74 -23.85 23.68
CA THR A 95 11.93 -25.26 23.95
C THR A 95 11.02 -25.59 25.12
N GLY A 96 9.93 -26.27 24.81
CA GLY A 96 9.02 -26.84 25.78
C GLY A 96 7.80 -25.97 26.07
N SER A 97 6.63 -26.44 25.62
CA SER A 97 5.35 -26.21 26.30
C SER A 97 4.86 -24.75 26.38
N ALA A 98 4.83 -24.01 25.28
CA ALA A 98 4.05 -22.76 25.17
C ALA A 98 3.02 -22.78 24.03
N THR A 99 2.55 -23.97 23.65
CA THR A 99 1.63 -24.20 22.53
C THR A 99 0.16 -23.85 22.82
N ALA A 100 -0.18 -23.21 23.94
CA ALA A 100 -1.57 -23.05 24.35
C ALA A 100 -2.21 -21.68 24.04
N THR A 101 -1.47 -20.62 23.68
CA THR A 101 -2.05 -19.25 23.64
C THR A 101 -1.57 -18.35 22.51
N ALA A 102 -0.69 -18.78 21.62
CA ALA A 102 -0.38 -18.00 20.43
C ALA A 102 -1.58 -17.99 19.46
N GLN A 103 -1.91 -16.82 18.93
CA GLN A 103 -3.01 -16.62 17.99
C GLN A 103 -2.45 -16.00 16.71
N CYS A 104 -2.75 -16.64 15.59
CA CYS A 104 -2.27 -16.23 14.28
C CYS A 104 -3.43 -15.96 13.34
N TRP A 105 -3.30 -14.90 12.54
CA TRP A 105 -4.27 -14.54 11.53
C TRP A 105 -3.59 -14.15 10.23
N LEU A 106 -4.32 -14.35 9.13
CA LEU A 106 -4.04 -13.72 7.86
C LEU A 106 -5.00 -12.55 7.71
N LEU A 107 -4.44 -11.36 7.55
CA LEU A 107 -5.15 -10.14 7.20
C LEU A 107 -5.03 -9.91 5.70
N LYS A 108 -6.16 -9.79 5.01
CA LYS A 108 -6.22 -9.38 3.61
C LYS A 108 -6.80 -7.99 3.53
N ILE A 109 -6.11 -7.08 2.87
CA ILE A 109 -6.60 -5.72 2.60
C ILE A 109 -6.76 -5.58 1.10
N GLU A 110 -7.98 -5.31 0.70
CA GLU A 110 -8.37 -5.15 -0.69
C GLU A 110 -8.90 -3.74 -0.91
N VAL A 111 -8.34 -3.00 -1.86
CA VAL A 111 -8.85 -1.68 -2.28
C VAL A 111 -9.44 -1.81 -3.67
N GLN A 112 -10.67 -1.33 -3.82
CA GLN A 112 -11.38 -1.28 -5.08
C GLN A 112 -11.74 0.15 -5.44
N GLN A 113 -11.61 0.50 -6.72
CA GLN A 113 -12.23 1.67 -7.32
C GLN A 113 -13.12 1.23 -8.48
N LEU A 114 -14.44 1.24 -8.26
CA LEU A 114 -15.40 0.68 -9.22
C LEU A 114 -15.40 1.42 -10.56
N SER A 115 -15.27 2.74 -10.53
CA SER A 115 -15.27 3.59 -11.73
C SER A 115 -14.11 3.30 -12.68
N GLN A 116 -12.98 2.83 -12.18
CA GLN A 116 -11.76 2.56 -12.96
C GLN A 116 -11.43 1.06 -13.08
N ARG A 117 -12.30 0.17 -12.56
CA ARG A 117 -12.05 -1.29 -12.46
C ARG A 117 -10.70 -1.64 -11.83
N LEU A 118 -10.24 -0.79 -10.92
CA LEU A 118 -8.94 -0.95 -10.28
C LEU A 118 -9.13 -1.73 -8.98
N ARG A 119 -8.31 -2.77 -8.80
CA ARG A 119 -8.30 -3.63 -7.62
C ARG A 119 -6.86 -3.85 -7.17
N LEU A 120 -6.57 -3.48 -5.94
CA LEU A 120 -5.29 -3.74 -5.29
C LEU A 120 -5.53 -4.65 -4.10
N GLN A 121 -4.71 -5.68 -3.94
CA GLN A 121 -4.80 -6.59 -2.80
C GLN A 121 -3.43 -6.73 -2.16
N LYS A 122 -3.39 -6.75 -0.83
CA LYS A 122 -2.20 -7.12 -0.06
C LYS A 122 -2.61 -8.01 1.09
N SER A 123 -1.69 -8.87 1.50
CA SER A 123 -1.90 -9.82 2.59
C SER A 123 -0.79 -9.69 3.62
N TYR A 124 -1.16 -9.81 4.89
CA TYR A 124 -0.28 -9.67 6.04
C TYR A 124 -0.54 -10.78 7.03
N TRP A 125 0.51 -11.34 7.60
CA TRP A 125 0.43 -12.20 8.76
C TRP A 125 0.33 -11.33 10.00
N LEU A 126 -0.58 -11.69 10.90
CA LEU A 126 -0.72 -11.11 12.22
C LEU A 126 -0.45 -12.22 13.24
N TYR A 127 0.40 -11.93 14.21
CA TYR A 127 0.76 -12.84 15.30
C TYR A 127 0.51 -12.13 16.62
N ARG A 128 -0.14 -12.83 17.55
CA ARG A 128 -0.22 -12.45 18.95
C ARG A 128 0.30 -13.60 19.78
N GLY A 129 1.37 -13.37 20.50
CA GLY A 129 2.00 -14.41 21.31
C GLY A 129 1.49 -14.49 22.75
N PRO A 130 1.99 -15.47 23.51
CA PRO A 130 1.55 -15.75 24.88
C PRO A 130 1.75 -14.61 25.88
N SER A 131 2.78 -13.76 25.69
CA SER A 131 3.04 -12.58 26.52
C SER A 131 2.40 -11.30 25.99
N ASN A 132 1.39 -11.44 25.12
CA ASN A 132 0.69 -10.34 24.45
C ASN A 132 1.59 -9.51 23.53
N GLU A 133 2.74 -10.05 23.13
CA GLU A 133 3.54 -9.52 22.04
C GLU A 133 2.75 -9.63 20.72
N ARG A 134 2.81 -8.57 19.92
CA ARG A 134 2.09 -8.47 18.65
C ARG A 134 3.08 -8.17 17.55
N PHE A 135 2.98 -8.93 16.47
CA PHE A 135 3.81 -8.74 15.29
C PHE A 135 2.95 -8.83 14.05
N TRP A 136 3.37 -8.10 13.02
CA TRP A 136 2.86 -8.26 11.67
C TRP A 136 4.00 -8.50 10.70
N LEU A 137 3.72 -9.22 9.63
CA LEU A 137 4.67 -9.42 8.53
C LEU A 137 3.93 -9.33 7.21
N PRO A 138 4.49 -8.67 6.18
CA PRO A 138 3.96 -8.81 4.84
C PRO A 138 4.04 -10.28 4.42
N LYS A 139 2.97 -10.81 3.83
CA LYS A 139 3.02 -12.11 3.18
C LYS A 139 3.72 -11.91 1.83
N GLU A 140 5.02 -12.14 1.78
CA GLU A 140 5.74 -12.16 0.51
C GLU A 140 5.22 -13.31 -0.35
N GLY A 141 4.77 -12.98 -1.58
CA GLY A 141 4.18 -13.94 -2.49
C GLY A 141 2.64 -13.97 -2.43
N GLY A 142 2.02 -13.16 -3.28
CA GLY A 142 0.63 -13.30 -3.67
C GLY A 142 0.16 -12.07 -4.45
N PRO A 143 -0.44 -12.25 -5.65
CA PRO A 143 -0.92 -11.16 -6.51
C PRO A 143 -1.97 -10.26 -5.85
#